data_AF-A0A4W3JXF7-F1
#
_entry.id   AF-A0A4W3JXF7-F1
#
_cell.length_a   1.000
_cell.length_b   1.000
_cell.length_c   1.000
_cell.angle_alpha   90.00
_cell.angle_beta   90.00
_cell.angle_gamma   90.00
#
_symmetry.space_group_name_H-M   'P 1'
#
loop_
_entity.id
_entity.type
_entity.pdbx_description
1 polymer ?
#
loop_
_entity_poly.entity_id
_entity_poly.type
_entity_poly.pdbx_seq_one_letter_code
_entity_poly.pdbx_strand_id
1 'polypeptide(L)'
;MSLTVETSLNPADIAITDSKLGPAEVWTSRQALQDLYQKMLVTDLEYALDKKVEQDLWNHAFKNQITTLQGQAKNRANPNRSEVQANLSLFLEAASGFYTQLLQELCTVFNVDLPCRVKSSELGIISNKQCSTSGIVKPQPSSCSYICQHCLVHLGDIVDGNASQFVGYLKTTNLLTGK
;
A
#
# COMPACT_ATOMS: atom_id res chain seq x y z
N MET A 1 -52.82 -23.74 -9.54
CA MET A 1 -52.80 -22.79 -8.41
C MET A 1 -51.34 -22.51 -8.10
N SER A 2 -50.80 -21.45 -8.71
CA SER A 2 -49.41 -21.05 -8.57
C SER A 2 -49.27 -20.26 -7.26
N LEU A 3 -48.41 -20.72 -6.35
CA LEU A 3 -47.99 -19.96 -5.18
C LEU A 3 -46.70 -19.24 -5.54
N THR A 4 -46.81 -17.96 -5.83
CA THR A 4 -45.69 -17.02 -5.92
C THR A 4 -45.17 -16.79 -4.51
N VAL A 5 -44.00 -17.33 -4.19
CA VAL A 5 -43.24 -16.96 -2.98
C VAL A 5 -42.50 -15.66 -3.31
N GLU A 6 -43.14 -14.53 -3.03
CA GLU A 6 -42.44 -13.25 -2.93
C GLU A 6 -41.55 -13.29 -1.68
N THR A 7 -40.29 -13.65 -1.86
CA THR A 7 -39.25 -13.39 -0.87
C THR A 7 -39.02 -11.88 -0.85
N SER A 8 -39.72 -11.19 0.05
CA SER A 8 -39.48 -9.79 0.36
C SER A 8 -38.04 -9.66 0.88
N LEU A 9 -37.14 -9.24 -0.01
CA LEU A 9 -35.76 -8.94 0.31
C LEU A 9 -35.75 -7.61 1.07
N ASN A 10 -35.67 -7.70 2.39
CA ASN A 10 -35.59 -6.52 3.26
C ASN A 10 -34.29 -5.76 2.95
N PRO A 11 -34.33 -4.44 2.68
CA PRO A 11 -33.13 -3.62 2.45
C PRO A 11 -32.20 -3.50 3.67
N ALA A 12 -32.58 -4.08 4.82
CA ALA A 12 -31.81 -4.04 6.06
C ALA A 12 -30.65 -5.06 6.11
N ASP A 13 -30.64 -6.08 5.25
CA ASP A 13 -29.59 -7.12 5.25
C ASP A 13 -28.31 -6.73 4.48
N ILE A 14 -28.29 -5.56 3.80
CA ILE A 14 -27.09 -5.02 3.13
C ILE A 14 -26.36 -3.98 4.00
N ALA A 15 -26.85 -3.75 5.23
CA ALA A 15 -26.21 -2.87 6.20
C ALA A 15 -25.65 -3.67 7.39
N ILE A 16 -24.86 -4.71 7.13
CA ILE A 16 -23.85 -5.15 8.11
C ILE A 16 -22.71 -4.14 8.04
N THR A 17 -22.98 -2.98 8.63
CA THR A 17 -21.97 -1.98 8.95
C THR A 17 -21.01 -2.59 9.96
N ASP A 18 -19.80 -2.90 9.47
CA ASP A 18 -18.48 -2.78 10.08
C ASP A 18 -18.43 -1.90 11.36
N SER A 19 -19.02 -2.37 12.46
CA SER A 19 -19.12 -1.60 13.71
C SER A 19 -18.87 -2.44 14.97
N LYS A 20 -18.22 -3.61 14.81
CA LYS A 20 -17.91 -4.49 15.95
C LYS A 20 -16.53 -5.14 15.95
N LEU A 21 -15.59 -4.71 15.09
CA LEU A 21 -14.21 -5.19 15.16
C LEU A 21 -13.42 -4.32 16.14
N GLY A 22 -12.77 -4.94 17.11
CA GLY A 22 -11.91 -4.24 18.06
C GLY A 22 -10.73 -3.56 17.34
N PRO A 23 -10.08 -2.52 17.91
CA PRO A 23 -8.96 -1.84 17.27
C PRO A 23 -7.83 -2.79 16.82
N ALA A 24 -7.60 -3.86 17.58
CA ALA A 24 -6.63 -4.90 17.26
C ALA A 24 -7.07 -5.77 16.06
N GLU A 25 -8.35 -6.14 15.97
CA GLU A 25 -8.87 -6.92 14.85
C GLU A 25 -8.87 -6.10 13.56
N VAL A 26 -9.22 -4.81 13.63
CA VAL A 26 -9.12 -3.88 12.49
C VAL A 26 -7.67 -3.75 12.00
N TRP A 27 -6.70 -3.74 12.91
CA TRP A 27 -5.27 -3.71 12.55
C TRP A 27 -4.84 -5.03 11.89
N THR A 28 -5.19 -6.18 12.46
CA THR A 28 -4.84 -7.49 11.90
C THR A 28 -5.50 -7.71 10.53
N SER A 29 -6.79 -7.39 10.38
CA SER A 29 -7.48 -7.46 9.10
C SER A 29 -6.85 -6.53 8.06
N ARG A 30 -6.40 -5.34 8.46
CA ARG A 30 -5.68 -4.42 7.58
C ARG A 30 -4.34 -4.99 7.12
N GLN A 31 -3.57 -5.61 8.01
CA GLN A 31 -2.32 -6.25 7.63
C GLN A 31 -2.55 -7.39 6.64
N ALA A 32 -3.54 -8.26 6.90
CA ALA A 32 -3.91 -9.33 5.99
C ALA A 32 -4.35 -8.81 4.61
N LEU A 33 -5.06 -7.67 4.58
CA LEU A 33 -5.47 -7.02 3.33
C LEU A 33 -4.27 -6.47 2.55
N GLN A 34 -3.32 -5.82 3.24
CA GLN A 34 -2.07 -5.35 2.64
C GLN A 34 -1.29 -6.50 1.99
N ASP A 35 -1.12 -7.61 2.73
CA ASP A 35 -0.37 -8.78 2.25
C ASP A 35 -1.06 -9.43 1.04
N LEU A 36 -2.40 -9.52 1.05
CA LEU A 36 -3.18 -10.07 -0.06
C LEU A 36 -3.06 -9.21 -1.32
N TYR A 37 -3.21 -7.88 -1.18
CA TYR A 37 -3.12 -6.93 -2.28
C TYR A 37 -1.69 -6.84 -2.85
N GLN A 38 -0.67 -6.83 -1.99
CA GLN A 38 0.72 -6.94 -2.41
C GLN A 38 0.95 -8.21 -3.22
N LYS A 39 0.49 -9.35 -2.72
CA LYS A 39 0.64 -10.63 -3.42
C LYS A 39 0.00 -10.57 -4.80
N MET A 40 -1.24 -10.07 -4.93
CA MET A 40 -1.90 -9.94 -6.23
C MET A 40 -1.13 -9.04 -7.20
N LEU A 41 -0.67 -7.86 -6.73
CA LEU A 41 0.10 -6.91 -7.55
C LEU A 41 1.42 -7.52 -8.06
N VAL A 42 2.04 -8.39 -7.29
CA VAL A 42 3.32 -9.02 -7.62
C VAL A 42 3.16 -10.31 -8.45
N THR A 43 2.04 -11.03 -8.30
CA THR A 43 1.81 -12.29 -9.05
C THR A 43 1.12 -12.08 -10.40
N ASP A 44 0.11 -11.21 -10.46
CA ASP A 44 -0.68 -10.96 -11.66
C ASP A 44 -1.10 -9.49 -11.71
N LEU A 45 -0.16 -8.66 -12.16
CA LEU A 45 -0.34 -7.21 -12.18
C LEU A 45 -1.47 -6.77 -13.11
N GLU A 46 -1.66 -7.41 -14.26
CA GLU A 46 -2.73 -7.03 -15.20
C GLU A 46 -4.10 -7.26 -14.58
N TYR A 47 -4.31 -8.42 -13.93
CA TYR A 47 -5.54 -8.70 -13.21
C TYR A 47 -5.74 -7.74 -12.03
N ALA A 48 -4.68 -7.47 -11.26
CA ALA A 48 -4.75 -6.57 -10.12
C ALA A 48 -5.16 -5.14 -10.53
N LEU A 49 -4.60 -4.63 -11.64
CA LEU A 49 -4.95 -3.32 -12.18
C LEU A 49 -6.38 -3.29 -12.76
N ASP A 50 -6.82 -4.34 -13.45
CA ASP A 50 -8.20 -4.44 -13.95
C ASP A 50 -9.22 -4.39 -12.79
N LYS A 51 -8.88 -5.03 -11.67
CA LYS A 51 -9.69 -5.03 -10.45
C LYS A 51 -9.47 -3.81 -9.55
N LYS A 52 -8.62 -2.87 -9.94
CA LYS A 52 -8.32 -1.64 -9.18
C LYS A 52 -7.76 -1.93 -7.78
N VAL A 53 -7.02 -3.02 -7.64
CA VAL A 53 -6.43 -3.45 -6.36
C VAL A 53 -5.52 -2.36 -5.78
N GLU A 54 -4.80 -1.62 -6.61
CA GLU A 54 -3.93 -0.52 -6.21
C GLU A 54 -4.71 0.65 -5.58
N GLN A 55 -5.90 0.94 -6.12
CA GLN A 55 -6.78 1.97 -5.58
C GLN A 55 -7.40 1.52 -4.26
N ASP A 56 -7.87 0.27 -4.19
CA ASP A 56 -8.47 -0.27 -2.98
C ASP A 56 -7.44 -0.40 -1.85
N LEU A 57 -6.20 -0.78 -2.17
CA LEU A 57 -5.08 -0.77 -1.25
C LEU A 57 -4.85 0.62 -0.67
N TRP A 58 -4.73 1.64 -1.51
CA TRP A 58 -4.56 3.01 -1.02
C TRP A 58 -5.75 3.46 -0.17
N ASN A 59 -6.98 3.33 -0.66
CA ASN A 59 -8.17 3.85 0.00
C ASN A 59 -8.45 3.14 1.33
N HIS A 60 -8.53 1.80 1.30
CA HIS A 60 -8.95 1.02 2.47
C HIS A 60 -7.79 0.79 3.44
N ALA A 61 -6.59 0.48 2.95
CA ALA A 61 -5.47 0.14 3.82
C ALA A 61 -4.70 1.36 4.35
N PHE A 62 -4.79 2.54 3.71
CA PHE A 62 -4.04 3.73 4.15
C PHE A 62 -4.89 4.99 4.31
N LYS A 63 -5.44 5.53 3.22
CA LYS A 63 -6.09 6.85 3.15
C LYS A 63 -7.20 7.06 4.18
N ASN A 64 -8.10 6.08 4.34
CA ASN A 64 -9.19 6.19 5.32
C ASN A 64 -8.65 6.35 6.75
N GLN A 65 -7.57 5.64 7.06
CA GLN A 65 -7.00 5.66 8.39
C GLN A 65 -6.14 6.91 8.64
N ILE A 66 -5.40 7.36 7.62
CA ILE A 66 -4.71 8.66 7.62
C ILE A 66 -5.73 9.79 7.84
N THR A 67 -6.83 9.81 7.09
CA THR A 67 -7.86 10.86 7.19
C THR A 67 -8.49 10.90 8.59
N THR A 68 -8.78 9.73 9.16
CA THR A 68 -9.34 9.61 10.52
C THR A 68 -8.37 10.15 11.56
N LEU A 69 -7.10 9.70 11.53
CA LEU A 69 -6.07 10.14 12.46
C LEU A 69 -5.75 11.64 12.30
N GLN A 70 -5.69 12.16 11.07
CA GLN A 70 -5.51 13.58 10.80
C GLN A 70 -6.68 14.42 11.34
N GLY A 71 -7.93 13.97 11.17
CA GLY A 71 -9.11 14.64 11.71
C GLY A 71 -9.07 14.72 13.23
N GLN A 72 -8.72 13.60 13.88
CA GLN A 72 -8.58 13.53 15.33
C GLN A 72 -7.39 14.35 15.87
N ALA A 73 -6.29 14.46 15.12
CA ALA A 73 -5.10 15.24 15.48
C ALA A 73 -5.30 16.76 15.30
N LYS A 74 -6.15 17.17 14.34
CA LYS A 74 -6.53 18.58 14.10
C LYS A 74 -7.61 19.06 15.08
N ASN A 75 -8.39 18.17 15.66
CA ASN A 75 -9.41 18.51 16.64
C ASN A 75 -8.77 18.99 17.97
N ARG A 76 -8.81 20.30 18.21
CA ARG A 76 -8.24 20.92 19.43
C ARG A 76 -8.96 20.54 20.72
N ALA A 77 -10.19 20.03 20.64
CA ALA A 77 -10.96 19.55 21.79
C ALA A 77 -10.64 18.10 22.16
N ASN A 78 -9.79 17.40 21.38
CA ASN A 78 -9.44 16.01 21.66
C ASN A 78 -8.36 15.94 22.77
N PRO A 79 -8.65 15.35 23.95
CA PRO A 79 -7.67 15.21 25.02
C PRO A 79 -6.50 14.30 24.64
N ASN A 80 -6.70 13.37 23.70
CA ASN A 80 -5.69 12.41 23.25
C ASN A 80 -4.92 12.91 22.00
N ARG A 81 -4.99 14.20 21.69
CA ARG A 81 -4.40 14.77 20.47
C ARG A 81 -2.93 14.41 20.28
N SER A 82 -2.13 14.43 21.34
CA SER A 82 -0.70 14.11 21.27
C SER A 82 -0.46 12.63 20.92
N GLU A 83 -1.27 11.73 21.47
CA GLU A 83 -1.18 10.30 21.20
C GLU A 83 -1.65 9.99 19.77
N VAL A 84 -2.76 10.58 19.33
CA VAL A 84 -3.24 10.46 17.95
C VAL A 84 -2.21 10.99 16.96
N GLN A 85 -1.54 12.11 17.28
CA GLN A 85 -0.46 12.64 16.45
C GLN A 85 0.72 11.68 16.37
N ALA A 86 1.11 11.03 17.48
CA ALA A 86 2.17 10.02 17.49
C ALA A 86 1.78 8.78 16.67
N ASN A 87 0.53 8.32 16.81
CA ASN A 87 -0.01 7.20 16.04
C ASN A 87 -0.09 7.53 14.54
N LEU A 88 -0.45 8.76 14.17
CA LEU A 88 -0.40 9.23 12.79
C LEU A 88 1.02 9.15 12.23
N SER A 89 2.01 9.66 12.97
CA SER A 89 3.41 9.59 12.52
C SER A 89 3.89 8.15 12.35
N LEU A 90 3.61 7.26 13.31
CA LEU A 90 3.96 5.85 13.23
C LEU A 90 3.27 5.15 12.05
N PHE A 91 2.01 5.49 11.79
CA PHE A 91 1.25 4.93 10.68
C PHE A 91 1.81 5.38 9.32
N LEU A 92 2.20 6.65 9.19
CA LEU A 92 2.83 7.17 7.97
C LEU A 92 4.21 6.53 7.73
N GLU A 93 4.99 6.30 8.79
CA GLU A 93 6.26 5.59 8.70
C GLU A 93 6.09 4.12 8.28
N ALA A 94 5.09 3.43 8.84
CA ALA A 94 4.76 2.07 8.42
C ALA A 94 4.28 2.03 6.95
N ALA A 95 3.46 3.01 6.54
CA ALA A 95 2.96 3.11 5.16
C ALA A 95 4.09 3.37 4.16
N SER A 96 5.04 4.25 4.49
CA SER A 96 6.20 4.51 3.62
C SER A 96 7.10 3.28 3.49
N GLY A 97 7.31 2.54 4.58
CA GLY A 97 8.00 1.25 4.56
C GLY A 97 7.32 0.23 3.65
N PHE A 98 5.99 0.10 3.75
CA PHE A 98 5.21 -0.79 2.90
C PHE A 98 5.34 -0.46 1.41
N TYR A 99 5.10 0.80 1.01
CA TYR A 99 5.19 1.18 -0.41
C TYR A 99 6.61 1.07 -0.98
N THR A 100 7.64 1.32 -0.16
CA THR A 100 9.03 1.12 -0.57
C THR A 100 9.33 -0.36 -0.83
N GLN A 101 8.88 -1.23 0.08
CA GLN A 101 9.03 -2.67 -0.07
C GLN A 101 8.28 -3.19 -1.30
N LEU A 102 7.03 -2.76 -1.49
CA LEU A 102 6.22 -3.11 -2.67
C LEU A 102 6.90 -2.66 -3.96
N LEU A 103 7.42 -1.43 -4.02
CA LEU A 103 8.12 -0.92 -5.19
C LEU A 103 9.37 -1.75 -5.52
N GLN A 104 10.15 -2.14 -4.50
CA GLN A 104 11.33 -2.98 -4.68
C GLN A 104 10.94 -4.37 -5.22
N GLU A 105 9.88 -4.96 -4.71
CA GLU A 105 9.40 -6.27 -5.14
C GLU A 105 8.88 -6.23 -6.58
N LEU A 106 8.05 -5.24 -6.93
CA LEU A 106 7.58 -5.01 -8.31
C LEU A 106 8.75 -4.81 -9.28
N CYS A 107 9.73 -3.98 -8.91
CA CYS A 107 10.93 -3.76 -9.74
C CYS A 107 11.75 -5.04 -9.93
N THR A 108 11.87 -5.86 -8.88
CA THR A 108 12.64 -7.11 -8.90
C THR A 108 11.94 -8.20 -9.70
N VAL A 109 10.64 -8.37 -9.49
CA VAL A 109 9.82 -9.42 -10.11
C VAL A 109 9.57 -9.14 -11.59
N PHE A 110 9.26 -7.90 -11.95
CA PHE A 110 8.98 -7.52 -13.34
C PHE A 110 10.20 -6.97 -14.08
N ASN A 111 11.38 -6.96 -13.44
CA ASN A 111 12.64 -6.44 -13.96
C ASN A 111 12.52 -5.03 -14.55
N VAL A 112 11.81 -4.13 -13.84
CA VAL A 112 11.69 -2.72 -14.21
C VAL A 112 13.00 -2.02 -13.90
N ASP A 113 13.60 -1.37 -14.90
CA ASP A 113 14.82 -0.57 -14.73
C ASP A 113 14.42 0.84 -14.29
N LEU A 114 14.21 1.02 -12.98
CA LEU A 114 13.99 2.35 -12.39
C LEU A 114 15.36 3.01 -12.17
N PRO A 115 15.56 4.32 -12.45
CA PRO A 115 16.84 5.02 -12.24
C PRO A 115 17.39 4.94 -10.80
N CYS A 116 16.54 4.55 -9.84
CA CYS A 116 16.84 4.39 -8.43
C CYS A 116 17.27 2.96 -8.06
N ARG A 117 17.27 2.03 -9.01
CA ARG A 117 17.66 0.63 -8.80
C ARG A 117 19.16 0.51 -8.94
N VAL A 118 19.87 0.41 -7.83
CA VAL A 118 21.27 -0.06 -7.86
C VAL A 118 21.23 -1.47 -8.44
N LYS A 119 21.74 -1.64 -9.65
CA LYS A 119 21.74 -2.95 -10.30
C LYS A 119 22.62 -3.86 -9.46
N SER A 120 22.17 -5.08 -9.16
CA SER A 120 23.02 -6.06 -8.47
C SER A 120 24.33 -6.32 -9.24
N SER A 121 24.37 -6.03 -10.55
CA SER A 121 25.57 -6.06 -11.38
C SER A 121 26.58 -4.95 -11.08
N GLU A 122 26.19 -3.84 -10.44
CA GLU A 122 27.08 -2.73 -10.08
C GLU A 122 27.59 -2.82 -8.64
N LEU A 123 26.97 -3.65 -7.80
CA LEU A 123 27.33 -3.82 -6.38
C LEU A 123 28.33 -4.94 -6.11
N GLY A 124 28.71 -5.78 -7.09
CA GLY A 124 29.71 -6.84 -6.89
C GLY A 124 29.36 -7.92 -5.84
N ILE A 125 28.16 -7.89 -5.26
CA ILE A 125 27.72 -8.83 -4.23
C ILE A 125 26.95 -9.98 -4.90
N ILE A 126 27.64 -11.10 -5.02
CA ILE A 126 27.17 -12.49 -4.99
C ILE A 126 25.83 -12.75 -5.71
N SER A 127 25.94 -13.41 -6.87
CA SER A 127 24.84 -14.07 -7.58
C SER A 127 23.97 -14.86 -6.61
N ASN A 128 22.82 -14.29 -6.20
CA ASN A 128 21.84 -15.01 -5.41
C ASN A 128 20.92 -15.76 -6.36
N LYS A 129 20.75 -17.05 -6.09
CA LYS A 129 19.96 -17.97 -6.90
C LYS A 129 18.59 -17.37 -7.20
N GLN A 130 18.32 -17.26 -8.50
CA GLN A 130 17.04 -16.96 -9.10
C GLN A 130 15.94 -17.71 -8.32
N CYS A 131 15.18 -16.98 -7.50
CA CYS A 131 14.01 -17.54 -6.82
C CYS A 131 13.05 -17.94 -7.94
N SER A 132 12.71 -19.23 -8.01
CA SER A 132 11.89 -19.81 -9.05
C SER A 132 10.55 -19.09 -9.15
N THR A 133 10.42 -18.19 -10.13
CA THR A 133 9.21 -17.45 -10.51
C THR A 133 8.25 -18.39 -11.25
N SER A 134 7.82 -19.46 -10.60
CA SER A 134 6.87 -20.42 -11.17
C SER A 134 5.45 -19.92 -10.88
N GLY A 135 4.86 -19.15 -11.81
CA GLY A 135 3.46 -18.69 -11.73
C GLY A 135 3.21 -17.20 -11.86
N ILE A 136 4.24 -16.39 -12.19
CA ILE A 136 4.10 -14.95 -12.37
C ILE A 136 3.66 -14.65 -13.81
N VAL A 137 2.53 -13.99 -13.98
CA VAL A 137 2.04 -13.55 -15.29
C VAL A 137 2.90 -12.36 -15.72
N LYS A 138 3.54 -12.43 -16.89
CA LYS A 138 4.39 -11.34 -17.39
C LYS A 138 3.51 -10.15 -17.79
N PRO A 139 3.60 -9.01 -17.08
CA PRO A 139 2.76 -7.85 -17.37
C PRO A 139 3.29 -7.01 -18.53
N GLN A 140 2.45 -6.09 -19.01
CA GLN A 140 2.84 -5.09 -20.00
C GLN A 140 3.81 -4.06 -19.37
N PRO A 141 4.83 -3.60 -20.11
CA PRO A 141 5.76 -2.58 -19.62
C PRO A 141 5.06 -1.27 -19.19
N SER A 142 3.94 -0.93 -19.84
CA SER A 142 3.10 0.22 -19.47
C SER A 142 2.45 0.04 -18.10
N SER A 143 1.95 -1.16 -17.80
CA SER A 143 1.33 -1.51 -16.52
C SER A 143 2.34 -1.46 -15.39
N CYS A 144 3.56 -1.98 -15.62
CA CYS A 144 4.68 -1.85 -14.70
C CYS A 144 5.02 -0.38 -14.41
N SER A 145 5.14 0.43 -15.46
CA SER A 145 5.46 1.86 -15.32
C SER A 145 4.37 2.59 -14.54
N TYR A 146 3.10 2.28 -14.83
CA TYR A 146 1.94 2.83 -14.13
C TYR A 146 1.96 2.52 -12.64
N ILE A 147 2.11 1.24 -12.26
CA ILE A 147 2.07 0.87 -10.84
C ILE A 147 3.27 1.44 -10.07
N CYS A 148 4.46 1.50 -10.68
CA CYS A 148 5.62 2.16 -10.07
C CYS A 148 5.36 3.65 -9.85
N GLN A 149 4.79 4.35 -10.84
CA GLN A 149 4.41 5.77 -10.70
C GLN A 149 3.35 5.95 -9.62
N HIS A 150 2.34 5.09 -9.57
CA HIS A 150 1.29 5.12 -8.56
C HIS A 150 1.88 5.00 -7.14
N CYS A 151 2.79 4.04 -6.91
CA CYS A 151 3.49 3.90 -5.64
C CYS A 151 4.33 5.15 -5.29
N LEU A 152 5.03 5.74 -6.27
CA LEU A 152 5.85 6.94 -6.04
C LEU A 152 5.02 8.17 -5.68
N VAL A 153 3.85 8.36 -6.31
CA VAL A 153 2.94 9.46 -5.98
C VAL A 153 2.46 9.34 -4.53
N HIS A 154 2.01 8.15 -4.11
CA HIS A 154 1.55 7.94 -2.73
C HIS A 154 2.68 8.01 -1.71
N LEU A 155 3.89 7.54 -2.06
CA LEU A 155 5.08 7.75 -1.25
C LEU A 155 5.37 9.24 -1.05
N GLY A 156 5.21 10.05 -2.11
CA GLY A 156 5.27 11.50 -2.03
C GLY A 156 4.23 12.04 -1.04
N ASP A 157 2.96 11.70 -1.21
CA ASP A 157 1.85 12.17 -0.37
C ASP A 157 2.00 11.79 1.11
N ILE A 158 2.52 10.59 1.40
CA ILE A 158 2.77 10.11 2.77
C ILE A 158 3.91 10.90 3.42
N VAL A 159 4.93 11.27 2.64
CA VAL A 159 6.15 11.88 3.17
C VAL A 159 6.12 13.42 3.15
N ASP A 160 5.32 14.06 2.30
CA ASP A 160 5.22 15.53 2.22
C ASP A 160 4.60 16.16 3.50
N GLY A 161 3.95 15.35 4.36
CA GLY A 161 3.56 15.74 5.73
C GLY A 161 4.72 15.79 6.75
N ASN A 162 5.90 15.27 6.40
CA ASN A 162 7.10 15.16 7.25
C ASN A 162 8.37 15.44 6.43
N ALA A 163 8.45 16.62 5.81
CA ALA A 163 9.56 17.04 4.92
C ALA A 163 10.98 16.81 5.47
N SER A 164 11.18 16.73 6.80
CA SER A 164 12.48 16.42 7.41
C SER A 164 12.92 14.95 7.27
N GLN A 165 11.99 14.01 7.12
CA GLN A 165 12.29 12.58 6.98
C GLN A 165 12.60 12.19 5.53
N PHE A 166 12.04 12.88 4.53
CA PHE A 166 12.31 12.64 3.11
C PHE A 166 13.79 12.83 2.74
N VAL A 167 14.40 13.90 3.26
CA VAL A 167 15.83 14.18 3.05
C VAL A 167 16.70 13.12 3.72
N GLY A 168 16.24 12.54 4.82
CA GLY A 168 16.87 11.38 5.47
C GLY A 168 16.75 10.13 4.61
N TYR A 169 15.54 9.76 4.19
CA TYR A 169 15.26 8.56 3.40
C TYR A 169 15.95 8.57 2.03
N LEU A 170 15.97 9.72 1.34
CA LEU A 170 16.72 9.91 0.09
C LEU A 170 18.24 9.85 0.29
N LYS A 171 18.75 10.25 1.48
CA LYS A 171 20.17 10.10 1.82
C LYS A 171 20.53 8.65 2.16
N THR A 172 19.67 7.92 2.86
CA THR A 172 19.91 6.52 3.24
C THR A 172 19.78 5.56 2.05
N THR A 173 18.98 5.92 1.04
CA THR A 173 18.78 5.15 -0.20
C THR A 173 19.73 5.54 -1.35
N ASN A 174 20.79 6.33 -1.09
CA ASN A 174 21.74 6.81 -2.11
C ASN A 174 21.09 7.54 -3.30
N LEU A 175 19.95 8.22 -3.10
CA LEU A 175 19.28 8.98 -4.17
C LEU A 175 19.82 10.41 -4.36
N LEU A 176 20.68 10.89 -3.46
CA LEU A 176 21.17 12.28 -3.44
C LEU A 176 22.69 12.44 -3.48
N THR A 177 23.44 11.39 -3.85
CA THR A 177 24.88 11.54 -4.15
C THR A 177 25.14 11.23 -5.62
N GLY A 178 24.66 12.14 -6.47
CA GLY A 178 25.22 12.33 -7.80
C GLY A 178 26.51 13.14 -7.69
N LYS A 179 27.64 12.44 -7.61
CA LYS A 179 28.91 12.89 -8.18
C LYS A 179 29.53 11.73 -8.93
#